data_AF-A0A7Y2VPT6-F1
#
_entry.id   AF-A0A7Y2VPT6-F1
#
_cell.length_a   1.000
_cell.length_b   1.000
_cell.length_c   1.000
_cell.angle_alpha   90.00
_cell.angle_beta   90.00
_cell.angle_gamma   90.00
#
_symmetry.space_group_name_H-M   'P 1'
#
loop_
_entity.id
_entity.type
_entity.pdbx_description
1 polymer ?
#
loop_
_entity_poly.entity_id
_entity_poly.type
_entity_poly.pdbx_seq_one_letter_code
_entity_poly.pdbx_strand_id
1 'polypeptide(L)'
;PIHYWVPSIAPSGMTFVTSDVYPDWKGDLLVGSLSFQYLERLEMEGEKVTYREKLLEDIGRVRNVRQGPDGYIYVAVEGKGIYKLVPRS
;
A
#
# COMPACT_ATOMS: atom_id res chain seq x y z
N PRO A 1 -13.67 15.00 -2.51
CA PRO A 1 -12.63 14.05 -2.05
C PRO A 1 -11.29 14.48 -2.65
N ILE A 2 -10.19 14.31 -1.92
CA ILE A 2 -8.85 14.67 -2.40
C ILE A 2 -8.38 13.70 -3.50
N HIS A 3 -8.71 12.41 -3.37
CA HIS A 3 -8.50 11.39 -4.41
C HIS A 3 -9.64 10.36 -4.38
N TYR A 4 -9.97 9.79 -5.54
CA TYR A 4 -10.94 8.70 -5.66
C TYR A 4 -10.65 7.84 -6.90
N TRP A 5 -11.12 6.60 -6.88
CA TRP A 5 -10.93 5.64 -7.98
C TRP A 5 -12.23 5.38 -8.73
N VAL A 6 -12.15 5.39 -10.06
CA VAL A 6 -13.23 4.93 -10.95
C VAL A 6 -12.61 3.95 -11.96
N PRO A 7 -13.00 2.66 -11.96
CA PRO A 7 -13.87 1.99 -10.98
C PRO A 7 -13.29 1.98 -9.55
N SER A 8 -14.16 1.79 -8.55
CA SER A 8 -13.72 1.70 -7.15
C SER A 8 -12.81 0.50 -6.92
N ILE A 9 -11.67 0.72 -6.26
CA ILE A 9 -10.73 -0.33 -5.85
C ILE A 9 -11.14 -1.03 -4.54
N ALA A 10 -12.29 -0.64 -3.97
CA ALA A 10 -12.71 -1.00 -2.61
C ALA A 10 -11.56 -0.82 -1.60
N PRO A 11 -11.09 0.43 -1.40
CA PRO A 11 -9.93 0.72 -0.57
C PRO A 11 -10.17 0.23 0.86
N SER A 12 -9.13 -0.34 1.47
CA SER A 12 -9.18 -0.89 2.82
C SER A 12 -8.20 -0.15 3.75
N GLY A 13 -7.36 -0.87 4.50
CA GLY A 13 -6.33 -0.24 5.32
C GLY A 13 -5.32 0.53 4.47
N MET A 14 -4.73 1.55 5.10
CA MET A 14 -3.73 2.41 4.49
C MET A 14 -2.67 2.84 5.51
N THR A 15 -1.47 3.16 5.05
CA THR A 15 -0.38 3.68 5.87
C THR A 15 0.54 4.56 5.04
N PHE A 16 1.02 5.65 5.62
CA PHE A 16 2.17 6.35 5.06
C PHE A 16 3.43 5.55 5.32
N VAL A 17 4.37 5.59 4.38
CA VAL A 17 5.72 5.05 4.56
C VAL A 17 6.59 6.14 5.16
N THR A 18 7.16 5.88 6.33
CA THR A 18 8.03 6.84 7.04
C THR A 18 9.41 6.26 7.37
N SER A 19 9.59 4.96 7.17
CA SER A 19 10.84 4.24 7.43
C SER A 19 11.88 4.47 6.34
N ASP A 20 13.15 4.41 6.73
CA ASP A 20 14.31 4.42 5.83
C ASP A 20 14.58 3.04 5.18
N VAL A 21 13.80 2.00 5.52
CA VAL A 21 13.87 0.68 4.85
C VAL A 21 13.44 0.76 3.38
N TYR A 22 12.56 1.70 3.04
CA TYR A 22 12.06 1.94 1.67
C TYR A 22 12.36 3.39 1.26
N PRO A 23 13.63 3.74 0.99
CA PRO A 23 14.03 5.13 0.79
C PRO A 23 13.26 5.80 -0.36
N ASP A 24 13.01 5.07 -1.45
CA ASP A 24 12.31 5.58 -2.62
C ASP A 24 10.80 5.75 -2.42
N TRP A 25 10.25 5.21 -1.34
CA TRP A 25 8.81 5.29 -1.03
C TRP A 25 8.51 6.21 0.15
N LYS A 26 9.51 6.89 0.70
CA LYS A 26 9.34 7.69 1.92
C LYS A 26 8.42 8.88 1.65
N GLY A 27 7.30 8.95 2.37
CA GLY A 27 6.24 9.94 2.16
C GLY A 27 5.05 9.42 1.34
N ASP A 28 5.19 8.27 0.68
CA ASP A 28 4.11 7.67 -0.10
C ASP A 28 3.01 7.10 0.79
N LEU A 29 1.81 7.00 0.21
CA LEU A 29 0.67 6.33 0.81
C LEU A 29 0.48 4.95 0.19
N LEU A 30 0.46 3.91 1.03
CA LEU A 30 0.08 2.56 0.63
C LEU A 30 -1.39 2.32 0.97
N VAL A 31 -2.15 1.73 0.04
CA VAL A 31 -3.59 1.46 0.20
C VAL A 31 -3.91 0.05 -0.29
N GLY A 32 -4.60 -0.75 0.53
CA GLY A 32 -5.05 -2.08 0.10
C GLY A 32 -6.24 -2.03 -0.87
N SER A 33 -6.23 -2.87 -1.91
CA SER A 33 -7.39 -3.08 -2.79
C SER A 33 -8.07 -4.42 -2.52
N LEU A 34 -9.36 -4.37 -2.14
CA LEU A 34 -10.18 -5.57 -1.98
C LEU A 34 -10.78 -6.05 -3.30
N SER A 35 -11.16 -5.15 -4.22
CA SER A 35 -11.82 -5.57 -5.46
C SER A 35 -10.83 -6.10 -6.49
N PHE A 36 -9.64 -5.51 -6.56
CA PHE A 36 -8.63 -5.85 -7.55
C PHE A 36 -7.42 -6.60 -7.00
N GLN A 37 -7.39 -6.88 -5.70
CA GLN A 37 -6.45 -7.85 -5.10
C GLN A 37 -4.97 -7.50 -5.27
N TYR A 38 -4.64 -6.21 -5.13
CA TYR A 38 -3.28 -5.68 -5.13
C TYR A 38 -3.07 -4.68 -3.98
N LEU A 39 -1.83 -4.28 -3.76
CA LEU A 39 -1.46 -3.13 -2.94
C LEU A 39 -1.21 -1.91 -3.84
N GLU A 40 -1.90 -0.80 -3.62
CA GLU A 40 -1.68 0.45 -4.35
C GLU A 40 -0.62 1.28 -3.63
N ARG A 41 0.39 1.78 -4.35
CA ARG A 41 1.28 2.86 -3.90
C ARG A 41 0.88 4.16 -4.59
N LEU A 42 0.68 5.20 -3.79
CA LEU A 42 0.43 6.56 -4.24
C LEU A 42 1.63 7.42 -3.86
N GLU A 43 2.28 7.99 -4.86
CA GLU A 43 3.28 9.03 -4.63
C GLU A 43 2.58 10.34 -4.31
N MET A 44 3.03 11.01 -3.26
CA MET A 44 2.34 12.15 -2.66
C MET A 44 3.19 13.42 -2.73
N GLU A 45 2.63 14.49 -3.27
CA GLU A 45 3.16 15.85 -3.16
C GLU A 45 2.18 16.70 -2.34
N GLY A 46 2.42 16.75 -1.02
CA GLY A 46 1.46 17.32 -0.07
C GLY A 46 0.15 16.53 -0.07
N GLU A 47 -0.95 17.18 -0.46
CA GLU A 47 -2.27 16.54 -0.57
C GLU A 47 -2.56 15.99 -1.97
N LYS A 48 -1.61 16.08 -2.92
CA LYS A 48 -1.82 15.66 -4.30
C LYS A 48 -1.17 14.31 -4.58
N VAL A 49 -1.90 13.41 -5.23
CA VAL A 49 -1.35 12.18 -5.81
C VAL A 49 -0.68 12.52 -7.15
N THR A 50 0.62 12.28 -7.27
CA THR A 50 1.41 12.56 -8.48
C THR A 50 1.62 11.32 -9.34
N TYR A 51 1.73 10.15 -8.70
CA TYR A 51 1.95 8.87 -9.38
C TYR A 51 1.23 7.73 -8.65
N ARG A 52 0.94 6.66 -9.40
CA ARG A 52 0.23 5.47 -8.93
C ARG A 52 0.92 4.22 -9.45
N GLU A 53 1.15 3.27 -8.55
CA GLU A 53 1.75 1.98 -8.87
C GLU A 53 0.98 0.84 -8.20
N LYS A 54 0.78 -0.24 -8.94
CA LYS A 54 0.26 -1.49 -8.39
C LYS A 54 1.43 -2.36 -7.96
N LEU A 55 1.40 -2.76 -6.71
CA LEU A 55 2.34 -3.67 -6.10
C LEU A 55 1.62 -4.98 -5.77
N LEU A 56 2.36 -6.09 -5.79
CA LEU A 56 1.86 -7.41 -5.36
C LEU A 56 0.56 -7.80 -6.07
N GLU A 57 0.49 -7.61 -7.39
CA GLU A 57 -0.67 -8.03 -8.18
C GLU A 57 -0.97 -9.51 -7.96
N ASP A 58 -2.26 -9.86 -7.89
CA ASP A 58 -2.78 -11.21 -7.61
C ASP A 58 -2.43 -11.79 -6.23
N ILE A 59 -1.95 -10.96 -5.28
CA ILE A 59 -1.67 -11.43 -3.91
C ILE A 59 -2.93 -11.88 -3.17
N GLY A 60 -4.10 -11.37 -3.55
CA GLY A 60 -5.38 -11.63 -2.91
C GLY A 60 -6.01 -10.36 -2.34
N ARG A 61 -7.19 -10.47 -1.72
CA ARG A 61 -7.92 -9.33 -1.17
C ARG A 61 -7.14 -8.70 -0.01
N VAL A 62 -6.54 -7.53 -0.25
CA VAL A 62 -5.74 -6.83 0.76
C VAL A 62 -6.68 -6.11 1.72
N ARG A 63 -6.68 -6.53 2.99
CA ARG A 63 -7.57 -5.99 4.05
C ARG A 63 -6.92 -4.87 4.86
N ASN A 64 -5.62 -4.95 5.09
CA ASN A 64 -4.89 -3.95 5.88
C ASN A 64 -3.43 -3.87 5.45
N VAL A 65 -2.84 -2.69 5.60
CA VAL A 65 -1.40 -2.45 5.43
C VAL A 65 -0.91 -1.55 6.57
N ARG A 66 0.20 -1.90 7.19
CA ARG A 66 0.81 -1.16 8.30
C ARG A 66 2.32 -1.20 8.23
N GLN A 67 2.96 -0.10 8.59
CA GLN A 67 4.39 -0.11 8.92
C GLN A 67 4.57 -0.61 10.35
N GLY A 68 5.43 -1.61 10.53
CA GLY A 68 5.82 -2.13 11.84
C GLY A 68 6.82 -1.20 12.55
N PRO A 69 7.07 -1.43 13.86
CA PRO A 69 8.07 -0.68 14.62
C PRO A 69 9.51 -0.95 14.13
N ASP A 70 9.73 -2.04 13.41
CA ASP A 70 10.98 -2.40 12.74
C ASP A 70 11.15 -1.73 11.37
N GLY A 71 10.19 -0.89 10.96
CA GLY A 71 10.22 -0.14 9.71
C GLY A 71 9.70 -0.89 8.49
N TYR A 72 9.48 -2.20 8.56
CA TYR A 72 8.96 -2.98 7.44
C TYR A 72 7.45 -2.78 7.25
N ILE A 73 6.99 -2.90 6.01
CA ILE A 73 5.57 -2.92 5.67
C ILE A 73 5.01 -4.33 5.80
N TYR A 74 3.89 -4.44 6.50
CA TYR A 74 3.11 -5.66 6.68
C TYR A 74 1.76 -5.54 5.98
N VAL A 75 1.40 -6.56 5.21
CA VAL A 75 0.18 -6.60 4.40
C VAL A 75 -0.67 -7.80 4.83
N ALA A 76 -1.88 -7.52 5.31
CA ALA A 76 -2.86 -8.53 5.68
C ALA A 76 -3.77 -8.87 4.50
N VAL A 77 -3.82 -10.14 4.13
CA VAL A 77 -4.57 -10.65 2.98
C VAL A 77 -5.60 -11.68 3.45
N GLU A 78 -6.85 -11.47 3.06
CA GLU A 78 -7.96 -12.32 3.49
C GLU A 78 -7.74 -13.78 3.11
N GLY A 79 -7.86 -14.68 4.09
CA GLY A 79 -7.68 -16.12 3.89
C GLY A 79 -6.24 -16.58 3.65
N LYS A 80 -5.26 -15.67 3.59
CA LYS A 80 -3.84 -16.02 3.31
C LYS A 80 -2.88 -15.65 4.45
N GLY A 81 -3.21 -14.65 5.27
CA GLY A 81 -2.40 -14.26 6.43
C GLY A 81 -1.72 -12.90 6.27
N ILE A 82 -0.59 -12.72 6.95
CA ILE A 82 0.17 -11.45 6.96
C ILE A 82 1.52 -11.66 6.29
N TYR A 83 1.81 -10.85 5.29
CA TYR A 83 3.08 -10.83 4.57
C TYR A 83 3.92 -9.65 5.02
N LYS A 84 5.24 -9.83 5.09
CA LYS A 84 6.22 -8.74 5.28
C LYS A 84 6.86 -8.42 3.93
N LEU A 85 6.79 -7.17 3.49
CA LEU A 85 7.45 -6.73 2.25
C LEU A 85 8.93 -6.52 2.53
N VAL A 86 9.80 -7.16 1.77
CA VAL A 86 11.25 -7.00 1.92
C VAL A 86 11.78 -6.37 0.63
N PRO A 87 12.47 -5.21 0.69
CA PRO A 87 13.13 -4.63 -0.47
C PRO A 87 14.12 -5.64 -1.08
N ARG A 88 14.15 -5.74 -2.41
CA ARG A 88 15.25 -6.45 -3.09
C ARG A 88 16.45 -5.50 -3.15
N SER A 89 17.61 -6.00 -2.72
CA SER A 89 18.92 -5.37 -2.91
C SER A 89 19.32 -5.30 -4.38
#